data_AF-A0A1E3VEH1-F1
#
_entry.id   AF-A0A1E3VEH1-F1
#
_cell.length_a   1.000
_cell.length_b   1.000
_cell.length_c   1.000
_cell.angle_alpha   90.00
_cell.angle_beta   90.00
_cell.angle_gamma   90.00
#
_symmetry.space_group_name_H-M   'P 1'
#
loop_
_entity.id
_entity.type
_entity.pdbx_description
1 polymer ?
#
loop_
_entity_poly.entity_id
_entity_poly.type
_entity_poly.pdbx_seq_one_letter_code
_entity_poly.pdbx_strand_id
1 'polypeptide(L)'
;MTAAQDFTFDPIGPNELELIDKIFQVELQVRRISRKCAEAEALAARLIHAYQSGIRNADALSALARSNRHHRTGYHHRTDRL
;
A
#
# COMPACT_ATOMS: atom_id res chain seq x y z
N MET A 1 -9.37 17.57 -30.36
CA MET A 1 -9.39 16.09 -30.30
C MET A 1 -8.82 15.69 -28.95
N THR A 2 -9.66 15.53 -27.93
CA THR A 2 -9.23 15.10 -26.60
C THR A 2 -8.83 13.64 -26.69
N ALA A 3 -7.55 13.33 -26.45
CA ALA A 3 -7.09 11.96 -26.29
C ALA A 3 -7.97 11.30 -25.22
N ALA A 4 -8.72 10.27 -25.62
CA ALA A 4 -9.29 9.35 -24.65
C ALA A 4 -8.09 8.84 -23.86
N GLN A 5 -7.99 9.24 -22.60
CA GLN A 5 -7.04 8.61 -21.70
C GLN A 5 -7.50 7.16 -21.65
N ASP A 6 -6.76 6.27 -22.33
CA ASP A 6 -6.85 4.85 -22.11
C ASP A 6 -6.53 4.65 -20.62
N PHE A 7 -7.59 4.71 -19.80
CA PHE A 7 -7.58 4.11 -18.49
C PHE A 7 -7.52 2.63 -18.76
N THR A 8 -6.30 2.13 -19.06
CA THR A 8 -6.01 0.72 -19.17
C THR A 8 -6.21 0.15 -17.78
N PHE A 9 -7.47 -0.13 -17.46
CA PHE A 9 -7.89 -0.81 -16.26
C PHE A 9 -7.31 -2.21 -16.38
N ASP A 10 -6.13 -2.39 -15.77
CA ASP A 10 -5.54 -3.70 -15.64
C ASP A 10 -5.91 -4.21 -14.25
N PRO A 11 -6.90 -5.10 -14.16
CA PRO A 11 -7.32 -5.65 -12.90
C PRO A 11 -6.15 -6.37 -12.24
N ILE A 12 -6.11 -6.35 -10.91
CA ILE A 12 -5.14 -7.15 -10.16
C ILE A 12 -5.50 -8.63 -10.39
N GLY A 13 -4.68 -9.30 -11.19
CA GLY A 13 -4.76 -10.74 -11.40
C GLY A 13 -4.18 -11.52 -10.22
N PRO A 14 -4.28 -12.86 -10.25
CA PRO A 14 -3.78 -13.71 -9.19
C PRO A 14 -2.25 -13.61 -9.01
N ASN A 15 -1.50 -13.44 -10.09
CA ASN A 15 -0.05 -13.31 -10.06
C ASN A 15 0.38 -11.98 -9.44
N GLU A 16 -0.33 -10.92 -9.78
CA GLU A 16 -0.13 -9.56 -9.26
C GLU A 16 -0.48 -9.49 -7.78
N LEU A 17 -1.57 -10.14 -7.38
CA LEU A 17 -1.95 -10.27 -5.99
C LEU A 17 -0.91 -11.05 -5.18
N GLU A 18 -0.36 -12.13 -5.75
CA GLU A 18 0.72 -12.91 -5.10
C GLU A 18 1.99 -12.06 -4.92
N LEU A 19 2.34 -11.25 -5.92
CA LEU A 19 3.46 -10.30 -5.81
C LEU A 19 3.24 -9.31 -4.66
N ILE A 20 2.04 -8.70 -4.62
CA ILE A 20 1.67 -7.74 -3.58
C ILE A 20 1.70 -8.40 -2.20
N ASP A 21 1.15 -9.62 -2.05
CA ASP A 21 1.15 -10.34 -0.77
C ASP A 21 2.59 -10.71 -0.34
N LYS A 22 3.46 -11.14 -1.26
CA LYS A 22 4.88 -11.41 -0.95
C LYS A 22 5.58 -10.18 -0.38
N ILE A 23 5.43 -9.02 -1.03
CA ILE A 23 6.02 -7.75 -0.56
C ILE A 23 5.42 -7.37 0.80
N PHE A 24 4.11 -7.48 0.94
CA PHE A 24 3.40 -7.19 2.18
C PHE A 24 3.92 -8.04 3.34
N GLN A 25 4.03 -9.36 3.17
CA GLN A 25 4.49 -10.29 4.21
C GLN A 25 5.93 -10.01 4.65
N VAL A 26 6.83 -9.74 3.70
CA VAL A 26 8.21 -9.35 4.01
C VAL A 26 8.23 -8.11 4.90
N GLU A 27 7.42 -7.12 4.58
CA GLU A 27 7.39 -5.87 5.34
C GLU A 27 6.72 -6.02 6.71
N LEU A 28 5.71 -6.88 6.86
CA LEU A 28 5.18 -7.25 8.17
C LEU A 28 6.25 -7.90 9.07
N GLN A 29 7.04 -8.82 8.50
CA GLN A 29 8.13 -9.49 9.22
C GLN A 29 9.23 -8.51 9.64
N VAL A 30 9.65 -7.63 8.72
CA VAL A 30 10.67 -6.60 8.99
C VAL A 30 10.20 -5.65 10.10
N ARG A 31 8.93 -5.27 10.10
CA ARG A 31 8.33 -4.37 11.11
C ARG A 31 7.93 -5.09 12.40
N ARG A 32 7.92 -6.42 12.41
CA ARG A 32 7.41 -7.26 13.51
C ARG A 32 5.99 -6.91 13.94
N ILE A 33 5.14 -6.57 12.96
CA ILE A 33 3.73 -6.24 13.21
C ILE A 33 2.82 -7.39 12.76
N SER A 34 1.68 -7.52 13.44
CA SER A 34 0.64 -8.50 13.07
C SER A 34 -0.10 -8.06 11.81
N ARG A 35 -0.53 -9.01 10.98
CA ARG A 35 -1.41 -8.76 9.82
C ARG A 35 -2.75 -8.13 10.22
N LYS A 36 -3.19 -8.31 11.46
CA LYS A 36 -4.48 -7.80 11.99
C LYS A 36 -4.30 -6.51 12.78
N CYS A 37 -3.59 -5.53 12.21
CA CYS A 37 -3.46 -4.21 12.83
C CYS A 37 -3.64 -3.10 11.80
N ALA A 38 -4.02 -1.91 12.28
CA ALA A 38 -4.27 -0.75 11.41
C ALA A 38 -3.05 -0.37 10.54
N GLU A 39 -1.83 -0.59 11.04
CA GLU A 39 -0.61 -0.34 10.27
C GLU A 39 -0.48 -1.31 9.08
N ALA A 40 -0.82 -2.59 9.28
CA ALA A 40 -0.80 -3.60 8.23
C ALA A 40 -1.88 -3.32 7.17
N GLU A 41 -3.09 -2.94 7.60
CA GLU A 41 -4.16 -2.56 6.68
C GLU A 41 -3.79 -1.35 5.82
N ALA A 42 -3.22 -0.30 6.43
CA ALA A 42 -2.76 0.88 5.72
C ALA A 42 -1.65 0.55 4.71
N LEU A 43 -0.74 -0.37 5.06
CA LEU A 43 0.29 -0.85 4.14
C LEU A 43 -0.30 -1.60 2.95
N ALA A 44 -1.23 -2.53 3.19
CA ALA A 44 -1.87 -3.32 2.14
C ALA A 44 -2.66 -2.41 1.17
N ALA A 45 -3.48 -1.49 1.71
CA ALA A 45 -4.25 -0.54 0.90
C ALA A 45 -3.34 0.30 -0.02
N ARG A 46 -2.20 0.74 0.50
CA ARG A 46 -1.23 1.51 -0.29
C ARG A 46 -0.60 0.69 -1.41
N LEU A 47 -0.23 -0.57 -1.16
CA LEU A 47 0.35 -1.43 -2.19
C LEU A 47 -0.66 -1.69 -3.32
N ILE A 48 -1.91 -1.95 -2.97
CA ILE A 48 -3.01 -2.14 -3.93
C ILE A 48 -3.23 -0.86 -4.75
N HIS A 49 -3.34 0.29 -4.09
CA HIS A 49 -3.54 1.57 -4.77
C HIS A 49 -2.35 1.92 -5.68
N ALA A 50 -1.12 1.70 -5.22
CA ALA A 50 0.07 1.91 -6.03
C ALA A 50 0.03 1.06 -7.31
N TYR A 51 -0.32 -0.23 -7.19
CA TYR A 51 -0.47 -1.12 -8.33
C TYR A 51 -1.52 -0.61 -9.32
N GLN A 52 -2.72 -0.30 -8.81
CA GLN A 52 -3.84 0.20 -9.63
C GLN A 52 -3.55 1.55 -10.28
N SER A 53 -2.69 2.39 -9.67
CA SER A 53 -2.22 3.65 -10.24
C SER A 53 -1.13 3.50 -11.32
N GLY A 54 -0.66 2.26 -11.56
CA GLY A 54 0.33 1.95 -12.60
C GLY A 54 1.72 1.54 -12.08
N ILE A 55 1.95 1.49 -10.76
CA ILE A 55 3.22 1.02 -10.20
C ILE A 55 3.22 -0.52 -10.14
N ARG A 56 3.68 -1.16 -11.21
CA ARG A 56 3.67 -2.62 -11.34
C ARG A 56 5.01 -3.30 -11.08
N ASN A 57 6.07 -2.52 -10.90
CA ASN A 57 7.40 -3.06 -10.62
C ASN A 57 7.53 -3.45 -9.14
N ALA A 58 7.97 -4.69 -8.90
CA ALA A 58 8.26 -5.23 -7.57
C ALA A 58 9.23 -4.36 -6.76
N ASP A 59 10.27 -3.83 -7.39
CA ASP A 59 11.26 -2.97 -6.72
C ASP A 59 10.64 -1.65 -6.27
N ALA A 60 9.81 -1.05 -7.11
CA ALA A 60 9.12 0.21 -6.80
C ALA A 60 8.08 0.02 -5.68
N LEU A 61 7.31 -1.07 -5.72
CA LEU A 61 6.37 -1.44 -4.66
C LEU A 61 7.08 -1.72 -3.33
N SER A 62 8.23 -2.41 -3.37
CA SER A 62 9.06 -2.66 -2.19
C SER A 62 9.64 -1.38 -1.61
N ALA A 63 10.13 -0.47 -2.46
CA ALA A 63 10.62 0.84 -2.03
C ALA A 63 9.50 1.66 -1.37
N LEU A 64 8.31 1.66 -1.96
CA LEU A 64 7.12 2.31 -1.41
C LEU A 64 6.74 1.70 -0.05
N ALA A 65 6.78 0.39 0.08
CA ALA A 65 6.49 -0.28 1.34
C ALA A 65 7.47 0.14 2.44
N ARG A 66 8.76 0.25 2.14
CA ARG A 66 9.82 0.66 3.08
C ARG A 66 9.77 2.13 3.49
N SER A 67 9.21 2.99 2.64
CA SER A 67 9.19 4.45 2.82
C SER A 67 8.40 4.90 4.07
N ASN A 68 7.47 4.08 4.58
CA ASN A 68 6.63 4.47 5.71
C ASN A 68 7.25 4.20 7.09
N ARG A 69 8.51 3.78 7.17
CA ARG A 69 9.20 3.54 8.45
C ARG A 69 9.34 4.79 9.32
N HIS A 70 9.05 5.99 8.78
CA HIS A 70 9.32 7.27 9.45
C HIS A 70 8.08 8.11 9.80
N HIS A 71 6.85 7.67 9.51
CA HIS A 71 5.64 8.44 9.85
C HIS A 71 4.96 7.91 11.14
N ARG A 72 5.66 8.03 12.27
CA ARG A 72 5.01 8.08 13.60
C ARG A 72 4.94 9.54 14.02
N THR A 73 3.85 10.25 13.73
CA THR A 73 3.28 11.30 14.57
C THR A 73 1.87 11.66 14.10
N GLY A 74 0.92 11.73 15.05
CA GLY A 74 -0.24 12.60 14.91
C GLY A 74 -1.60 11.97 14.60
N TYR A 75 -2.08 11.00 15.38
CA TYR A 75 -3.53 10.93 15.63
C TYR A 75 -3.89 12.09 16.57
N HIS A 76 -4.38 13.20 16.03
CA HIS A 76 -5.08 14.20 16.83
C HIS A 76 -6.45 13.63 17.22
N HIS A 77 -6.49 12.95 18.37
CA HIS A 77 -7.74 12.67 19.06
C HIS A 77 -8.27 14.00 19.60
N ARG A 78 -9.09 14.71 18.82
CA ARG A 78 -9.80 15.90 19.28
C ARG A 78 -10.98 15.42 20.13
N THR A 79 -10.73 15.07 21.38
CA THR A 79 -11.76 15.14 22.42
C THR A 79 -11.88 16.61 22.79
N ASP A 80 -12.75 17.33 22.10
CA ASP A 80 -13.29 18.55 22.68
C ASP A 80 -14.65 18.20 23.28
N ARG A 81 -14.65 18.35 24.60
CA ARG A 81 -15.69 18.08 25.57
C ARG A 81 -16.41 19.40 25.78
N LEU A 82 -17.68 19.48 25.42
CA LEU A 82 -18.66 20.36 26.06
C LEU A 82 -20.02 19.65 26.09
#